data_AF-A0A8S8XQ68-F1
#
_entry.id   AF-A0A8S8XQ68-F1
#
_cell.length_a   1.000
_cell.length_b   1.000
_cell.length_c   1.000
_cell.angle_alpha   90.00
_cell.angle_beta   90.00
_cell.angle_gamma   90.00
#
_symmetry.space_group_name_H-M   'P 1'
#
loop_
_entity.id
_entity.type
_entity.pdbx_description
1 polymer ?
#
loop_
_entity_poly.entity_id
_entity_poly.type
_entity_poly.pdbx_seq_one_letter_code
_entity_poly.pdbx_strand_id
1 'polypeptide(L)'
;MSKKHNNRGGNNSKGNKAMKYMVRADIKVNGTVQRKDIIGAIMGQTEGLLGDELELRKLQRTARIGHVDVEMENKGGKVHGLI
;
A
#
# COMPACT_ATOMS: atom_id res chain seq x y z
N MET A 1 21.25 -53.54 1.45
CA MET A 1 20.05 -53.18 0.67
C MET A 1 19.30 -52.11 1.44
N SER A 2 19.71 -50.85 1.31
CA SER A 2 18.98 -49.80 0.54
C SER A 2 17.83 -49.20 1.34
N LYS A 3 18.02 -48.03 1.97
CA LYS A 3 17.46 -46.68 1.60
C LYS A 3 16.71 -46.17 2.85
N LYS A 4 16.62 -44.90 3.24
CA LYS A 4 17.07 -43.58 2.75
C LYS A 4 16.64 -42.54 3.81
N HIS A 5 17.47 -41.51 4.02
CA HIS A 5 17.25 -40.10 4.41
C HIS A 5 15.78 -39.60 4.65
N ASN A 6 15.46 -38.57 5.44
CA ASN A 6 16.08 -37.22 5.44
C ASN A 6 15.44 -36.25 6.47
N ASN A 7 16.24 -35.23 6.84
CA ASN A 7 15.93 -33.80 7.06
C ASN A 7 14.93 -33.26 8.09
N ARG A 8 15.52 -32.58 9.10
CA ARG A 8 15.37 -31.14 9.43
C ARG A 8 14.25 -30.37 8.74
N GLY A 9 13.46 -29.67 9.56
CA GLY A 9 12.67 -28.51 9.14
C GLY A 9 12.21 -27.72 10.35
N GLY A 10 13.06 -26.81 10.84
CA GLY A 10 12.71 -25.89 11.92
C GLY A 10 11.50 -25.04 11.52
N ASN A 11 10.47 -25.07 12.35
CA ASN A 11 9.26 -24.28 12.13
C ASN A 11 9.54 -22.82 12.53
N ASN A 12 10.23 -22.08 11.67
CA ASN A 12 10.45 -20.65 11.86
C ASN A 12 9.24 -19.92 11.27
N SER A 13 8.12 -19.96 12.01
CA SER A 13 6.99 -19.06 11.77
C SER A 13 7.42 -17.65 12.14
N LYS A 14 8.16 -17.00 11.23
CA LYS A 14 8.33 -15.54 11.23
C LYS A 14 6.93 -14.95 11.14
N GLY A 15 6.40 -14.53 12.28
CA GLY A 15 5.13 -13.82 12.37
C GLY A 15 5.17 -12.63 11.42
N ASN A 16 4.43 -12.76 10.32
CA ASN A 16 4.16 -11.65 9.44
C ASN A 16 3.43 -10.62 10.30
N LYS A 17 4.03 -9.44 10.51
CA LYS A 17 3.39 -8.36 11.26
C LYS A 17 2.20 -7.89 10.42
N ALA A 18 1.05 -8.52 10.64
CA ALA A 18 -0.16 -8.24 9.88
C ALA A 18 -0.54 -6.77 10.06
N MET A 19 -0.88 -6.10 8.95
CA MET A 19 -1.35 -4.72 8.98
C MET A 19 -2.61 -4.65 9.85
N LYS A 20 -2.56 -3.92 10.96
CA LYS A 20 -3.65 -3.87 11.95
C LYS A 20 -4.85 -3.06 11.45
N TYR A 21 -4.60 -2.08 10.57
CA TYR A 21 -5.61 -1.16 10.05
C TYR A 21 -5.42 -0.97 8.55
N MET A 22 -6.52 -0.82 7.83
CA MET A 22 -6.56 -0.53 6.40
C MET A 22 -7.40 0.73 6.18
N VAL A 23 -6.79 1.76 5.61
CA VAL A 23 -7.49 2.97 5.18
C VAL A 23 -8.06 2.70 3.79
N ARG A 24 -9.32 3.07 3.57
CA ARG A 24 -9.98 2.99 2.26
C ARG A 24 -10.52 4.35 1.86
N ALA A 25 -10.34 4.72 0.59
CA ALA A 25 -10.86 5.98 0.08
C ALA A 25 -11.32 5.87 -1.38
N ASP A 26 -12.46 6.49 -1.68
CA ASP A 26 -12.98 6.61 -3.03
C ASP A 26 -12.46 7.88 -3.71
N ILE A 27 -12.06 7.76 -4.98
CA ILE A 27 -11.59 8.86 -5.80
C ILE A 27 -12.53 9.07 -6.97
N LYS A 28 -12.81 10.33 -7.28
CA LYS A 28 -13.51 10.76 -8.49
C LYS A 28 -12.73 11.88 -9.13
N VAL A 29 -12.38 11.72 -10.40
CA VAL A 29 -11.65 12.73 -11.17
C VAL A 29 -12.36 12.99 -12.48
N ASN A 30 -12.54 14.27 -12.81
CA ASN A 30 -13.02 14.71 -14.11
C ASN A 30 -11.79 14.93 -15.01
N GLY A 31 -11.57 14.01 -15.95
CA GLY A 31 -10.40 14.00 -16.82
C GLY A 31 -9.62 12.68 -16.73
N THR A 32 -8.59 12.56 -17.55
CA THR A 32 -7.67 11.43 -17.54
C THR A 32 -6.54 11.68 -16.54
N VAL A 33 -6.29 10.70 -15.67
CA VAL A 33 -5.18 10.72 -14.71
C VAL A 33 -4.53 9.34 -14.63
N GLN A 34 -3.25 9.31 -14.27
CA GLN A 34 -2.51 8.09 -14.04
C GLN A 34 -2.39 7.81 -12.54
N ARG A 35 -2.12 6.54 -12.19
CA ARG A 35 -1.89 6.11 -10.79
C ARG A 35 -0.86 7.00 -10.08
N LYS A 36 0.22 7.39 -10.77
CA LYS A 36 1.30 8.22 -10.20
C LYS A 36 0.79 9.61 -9.79
N ASP A 37 -0.16 10.17 -10.54
CA ASP A 37 -0.72 11.51 -10.30
C ASP A 37 -1.61 11.48 -9.06
N ILE A 38 -2.38 10.40 -8.90
CA ILE A 38 -3.22 10.16 -7.72
C ILE A 38 -2.38 10.01 -6.46
N ILE A 39 -1.33 9.16 -6.50
CA ILE A 39 -0.42 8.99 -5.36
C ILE A 39 0.25 10.32 -5.02
N GLY A 40 0.69 11.06 -6.04
CA GLY A 40 1.26 12.39 -5.86
C GLY A 40 0.29 13.36 -5.19
N ALA A 41 -0.98 13.36 -5.60
CA ALA A 41 -2.01 14.19 -4.99
C ALA A 41 -2.26 13.84 -3.52
N ILE A 42 -2.38 12.56 -3.15
CA ILE A 42 -2.58 12.15 -1.75
C ILE A 42 -1.37 12.55 -0.89
N MET A 43 -0.15 12.28 -1.37
CA MET A 43 1.07 12.61 -0.65
C MET A 43 1.21 14.12 -0.49
N GLY A 44 1.00 14.90 -1.56
CA GLY A 44 1.10 16.35 -1.52
C GLY A 44 0.00 17.03 -0.70
N GLN A 45 -1.23 16.47 -0.68
CA GLN A 45 -2.31 17.01 0.15
C GLN A 45 -2.13 16.71 1.63
N THR A 46 -1.46 15.62 1.99
CA THR A 46 -1.21 15.26 3.40
C THR A 46 0.07 15.85 3.96
N GLU A 47 0.97 16.34 3.09
CA GLU A 47 2.21 17.00 3.47
C GLU A 47 1.91 18.27 4.29
N GLY A 48 2.54 18.38 5.47
CA GLY A 48 2.37 19.51 6.36
C GLY A 48 1.08 19.54 7.19
N LEU A 49 0.10 18.67 6.94
CA LEU A 49 -1.17 18.67 7.70
C LEU A 49 -1.12 17.88 9.01
N LEU A 50 -0.37 16.78 9.06
CA LEU A 50 -0.41 15.82 10.18
C LEU A 50 0.83 15.90 11.09
N GLY A 51 1.75 16.83 10.81
CA GLY A 51 3.05 16.93 11.47
C GLY A 51 4.06 15.88 11.01
N ASP A 52 5.34 16.13 11.33
CA ASP A 52 6.48 15.39 10.78
C ASP A 52 6.52 13.90 11.13
N GLU A 53 5.79 13.44 12.15
CA GLU A 53 5.79 12.03 12.56
C GLU A 53 4.72 11.19 11.86
N LEU A 54 3.69 11.85 11.33
CA LEU A 54 2.53 11.22 10.68
C LEU A 54 2.52 11.45 9.16
N GLU A 55 3.59 12.04 8.62
CA GLU A 55 3.77 12.19 7.19
C GLU A 55 3.89 10.82 6.50
N LEU A 56 3.06 10.59 5.47
CA LEU A 56 2.98 9.30 4.77
C LEU A 56 4.33 8.83 4.21
N ARG A 57 5.16 9.73 3.67
CA ARG A 57 6.49 9.38 3.14
C ARG A 57 7.41 8.84 4.23
N LYS A 58 7.40 9.45 5.42
CA LYS A 58 8.21 9.01 6.56
C LYS A 58 7.65 7.74 7.17
N LEU A 59 6.33 7.62 7.26
CA LEU A 59 5.67 6.39 7.71
C LEU A 59 6.02 5.21 6.80
N GLN A 60 6.11 5.42 5.49
CA GLN A 60 6.50 4.36 4.55
C GLN A 60 7.98 3.97 4.72
N ARG A 61 8.89 4.95 4.84
CA ARG A 61 10.32 4.69 5.09
C ARG A 61 10.58 3.97 6.42
N THR A 62 9.78 4.26 7.43
CA THR A 62 9.87 3.64 8.77
C THR A 62 9.08 2.33 8.87
N ALA A 63 8.53 1.83 7.75
CA ALA A 63 7.72 0.62 7.66
C ALA A 63 6.50 0.63 8.62
N ARG A 64 5.95 1.82 8.92
CA ARG A 64 4.77 2.01 9.77
C ARG A 64 3.46 1.97 8.96
N ILE A 65 3.51 2.25 7.67
CA ILE A 65 2.41 2.07 6.71
C ILE A 65 2.83 1.10 5.60
N GLY A 66 1.86 0.35 5.09
CA GLY A 66 2.04 -0.54 3.94
C GLY A 66 2.12 0.18 2.60
N HIS A 67 2.00 -0.59 1.52
CA HIS A 67 1.87 -0.02 0.17
C HIS A 67 0.52 0.67 0.00
N VAL A 68 0.52 1.75 -0.78
CA VAL A 68 -0.70 2.42 -1.23
C VAL A 68 -1.07 1.81 -2.58
N ASP A 69 -2.13 1.01 -2.58
CA ASP A 69 -2.70 0.44 -3.79
C ASP A 69 -3.80 1.36 -4.33
N VAL A 70 -3.94 1.42 -5.64
CA VAL A 70 -4.93 2.28 -6.29
C VAL A 70 -5.56 1.52 -7.45
N GLU A 71 -6.81 1.15 -7.30
CA GLU A 71 -7.63 0.60 -8.38
C GLU A 71 -8.30 1.76 -9.13
N MET A 72 -8.32 1.69 -10.46
CA MET A 72 -8.87 2.77 -11.29
C MET A 72 -9.70 2.19 -12.42
N GLU A 73 -10.87 2.77 -12.64
CA GLU A 73 -11.72 2.56 -13.79
C GLU A 73 -11.89 3.89 -14.53
N ASN A 74 -11.64 3.89 -15.84
CA ASN A 74 -11.86 5.06 -16.68
C ASN A 74 -13.07 4.82 -17.59
N LYS A 75 -14.07 5.71 -17.49
CA LYS A 75 -15.27 5.65 -18.31
C LYS A 75 -15.67 7.05 -18.76
N GLY A 76 -15.69 7.27 -20.08
CA GLY A 76 -16.18 8.52 -20.67
C GLY A 76 -15.38 9.77 -20.25
N GLY A 77 -14.07 9.64 -20.05
CA GLY A 77 -13.21 10.76 -19.65
C GLY A 77 -13.31 11.13 -18.16
N LYS A 78 -13.97 10.30 -17.35
CA LYS A 78 -13.96 10.38 -15.89
C LYS A 78 -13.24 9.16 -15.32
N VAL A 79 -12.49 9.37 -14.26
CA VAL A 79 -11.83 8.30 -13.52
C VAL A 79 -12.52 8.12 -12.17
N HIS A 80 -12.89 6.89 -11.89
CA HIS A 80 -13.32 6.44 -10.58
C HIS A 80 -12.25 5.49 -10.05
N GLY A 81 -11.85 5.64 -8.79
CA GLY A 81 -10.84 4.79 -8.21
C GLY A 81 -11.09 4.48 -6.74
N LEU A 82 -10.48 3.41 -6.27
CA LEU A 82 -10.49 3.00 -4.87
C LEU A 82 -9.04 2.84 -4.41
N ILE A 83 -8.74 3.45 -3.27
CA ILE A 83 -7.46 3.34 -2.54
C ILE A 83 -7.70 2.42 -1.35
#